data_AF-A0A855K8J1-F1
#
_entry.id   AF-A0A855K8J1-F1
#
_cell.length_a   1.000
_cell.length_b   1.000
_cell.length_c   1.000
_cell.angle_alpha   90.00
_cell.angle_beta   90.00
_cell.angle_gamma   90.00
#
_symmetry.space_group_name_H-M   'P 1'
#
loop_
_entity.id
_entity.type
_entity.pdbx_description
1 polymer ?
#
loop_
_entity_poly.entity_id
_entity_poly.type
_entity_poly.pdbx_seq_one_letter_code
_entity_poly.pdbx_strand_id
1 'polypeptide(L)'
;CVGANAVTDGLGERAFLAGATLLATGGCGKLYQHTTNPSVATADGIALAAQVGAHIEGMEFMQFHPTTLYHPQMRSFLITEAVRGAGGTLRN
;
A
#
# COMPACT_ATOMS: atom_id res chain seq x y z
N CYS A 1 6.94 -2.39 -21.79
CA CYS A 1 7.35 -1.21 -21.01
C CYS A 1 8.85 -1.00 -21.23
N VAL A 2 9.29 0.22 -21.58
CA VAL A 2 10.71 0.51 -21.92
C VAL A 2 11.36 1.48 -20.94
N GLY A 3 10.73 1.69 -19.78
CA GLY A 3 11.14 2.72 -18.83
C GLY A 3 9.96 3.42 -18.16
N ALA A 4 10.29 4.46 -17.40
CA ALA A 4 9.31 5.33 -16.73
C ALA A 4 9.82 6.77 -16.66
N ASN A 5 8.89 7.72 -16.62
CA ASN A 5 9.19 9.08 -16.19
C ASN A 5 9.00 9.15 -14.68
N ALA A 6 9.96 9.77 -13.99
CA ALA A 6 9.89 9.96 -12.54
C ALA A 6 10.39 11.36 -12.17
N VAL A 7 9.80 11.90 -11.11
CA VAL A 7 10.33 13.09 -10.42
C VAL A 7 11.26 12.60 -9.32
N THR A 8 12.48 13.09 -9.33
CA THR A 8 13.52 12.70 -8.37
C THR A 8 14.05 13.92 -7.64
N ASP A 9 14.21 13.78 -6.32
CA ASP A 9 14.71 14.86 -5.48
C ASP A 9 16.09 15.32 -5.96
N GLY A 10 16.23 16.63 -6.15
CA GLY A 10 17.47 17.26 -6.62
C GLY A 10 17.75 17.16 -8.13
N LEU A 11 17.08 16.27 -8.87
CA LEU A 11 17.27 16.14 -10.32
C LEU A 11 16.04 16.57 -11.13
N GLY A 12 14.88 16.73 -10.49
CA GLY A 12 13.62 17.07 -11.13
C GLY A 12 13.07 15.90 -11.94
N GLU A 13 12.27 16.20 -12.96
CA GLU A 13 11.70 15.21 -13.85
C GLU A 13 12.77 14.60 -14.78
N ARG A 14 12.74 13.27 -14.90
CA ARG A 14 13.69 12.48 -15.69
C ARG A 14 12.99 11.27 -16.32
N ALA A 15 13.39 10.93 -17.54
CA ALA A 15 13.08 9.66 -18.18
C ALA A 15 14.15 8.63 -17.84
N PHE A 16 13.73 7.46 -17.33
CA PHE A 16 14.59 6.32 -17.03
C PHE A 16 14.29 5.21 -18.02
N LEU A 17 15.18 4.98 -18.99
CA LEU A 17 15.03 3.92 -19.99
C LEU A 17 15.57 2.60 -19.47
N ALA A 18 14.87 1.50 -19.75
CA ALA A 18 15.27 0.16 -19.34
C ALA A 18 14.72 -0.91 -20.29
N GLY A 19 15.45 -2.02 -20.44
CA GLY A 19 14.98 -3.19 -21.20
C GLY A 19 13.83 -3.96 -20.50
N ALA A 20 13.70 -3.79 -19.18
CA ALA A 20 12.59 -4.29 -18.38
C ALA A 20 12.28 -3.30 -17.25
N THR A 21 11.00 -3.19 -16.87
CA THR A 21 10.54 -2.29 -15.80
C THR A 21 9.67 -3.06 -14.83
N LEU A 22 10.00 -2.99 -13.54
CA LEU A 22 9.27 -3.67 -12.46
C LEU A 22 8.57 -2.63 -11.57
N LEU A 23 7.28 -2.82 -11.31
CA LEU A 23 6.55 -2.07 -10.31
C LEU A 23 6.60 -2.83 -8.98
N ALA A 24 7.27 -2.27 -7.99
CA ALA A 24 7.39 -2.81 -6.63
C ALA A 24 6.90 -1.79 -5.58
N THR A 25 5.80 -1.11 -5.91
CA THR A 25 5.31 0.09 -5.20
C THR A 25 4.46 -0.20 -3.95
N GLY A 26 4.33 -1.46 -3.55
CA GLY A 26 3.42 -1.87 -2.49
C GLY A 26 1.95 -1.80 -2.90
N GLY A 27 1.06 -1.76 -1.90
CA GLY A 27 -0.39 -1.85 -2.10
C GLY A 27 -1.15 -0.50 -2.07
N CYS A 28 -2.46 -0.60 -1.91
CA CYS A 28 -3.42 0.51 -1.92
C CYS A 28 -4.07 0.80 -0.56
N GLY A 29 -3.49 0.28 0.53
CA GLY A 29 -4.10 0.34 1.87
C GLY A 29 -4.31 1.76 2.41
N LYS A 30 -3.65 2.78 1.86
CA LYS A 30 -3.81 4.17 2.28
C LYS A 30 -5.04 4.87 1.70
N LEU A 31 -5.78 4.21 0.81
CA LEU A 31 -7.09 4.69 0.33
C LEU A 31 -8.16 4.68 1.44
N TYR A 32 -7.96 3.90 2.51
CA TYR A 32 -8.89 3.77 3.63
C TYR A 32 -8.46 4.64 4.83
N GLN A 33 -9.45 5.24 5.50
CA GLN A 33 -9.25 6.12 6.65
C GLN A 33 -8.48 5.43 7.79
N HIS A 34 -8.88 4.21 8.14
CA HIS A 34 -8.22 3.36 9.13
C HIS A 34 -7.39 2.30 8.43
N THR A 35 -6.07 2.36 8.62
CA THR A 35 -5.14 1.47 7.93
C THR A 35 -3.86 1.29 8.74
N THR A 36 -3.36 0.06 8.79
CA THR A 36 -2.03 -0.26 9.33
C THR A 36 -0.92 0.13 8.35
N ASN A 37 -1.25 0.29 7.07
CA ASN A 37 -0.30 0.50 5.99
C ASN A 37 0.39 1.88 6.06
N PRO A 38 1.71 1.97 5.79
CA PRO A 38 2.47 3.22 5.77
C PRO A 38 1.84 4.26 4.83
N SER A 39 2.21 5.54 5.02
CA SER A 39 1.65 6.65 4.22
C SER A 39 1.94 6.53 2.73
N VAL A 40 2.93 5.72 2.35
CA VAL A 40 3.36 5.48 0.96
C VAL A 40 2.55 4.38 0.24
N ALA A 41 1.64 3.67 0.91
CA ALA A 41 0.83 2.61 0.29
C ALA A 41 -0.38 3.19 -0.48
N THR A 42 -0.11 4.07 -1.43
CA THR A 42 -1.07 4.95 -2.12
C THR A 42 -1.59 4.43 -3.46
N ALA A 43 -1.24 3.18 -3.83
CA ALA A 43 -1.61 2.54 -5.09
C ALA A 43 -0.94 3.10 -6.36
N ASP A 44 0.16 3.85 -6.24
CA ASP A 44 0.79 4.54 -7.38
C ASP A 44 1.13 3.60 -8.55
N GLY A 45 1.75 2.45 -8.27
CA GLY A 45 2.07 1.46 -9.31
C GLY A 45 0.83 0.77 -9.90
N ILE A 46 -0.22 0.53 -9.10
CA ILE A 46 -1.48 -0.03 -9.60
C ILE A 46 -2.12 0.97 -10.58
N ALA A 47 -2.14 2.26 -10.23
CA ALA A 47 -2.64 3.32 -11.09
C ALA A 47 -1.82 3.45 -12.39
N LEU A 48 -0.49 3.44 -12.30
CA LEU A 48 0.40 3.47 -13.47
C LEU A 48 0.17 2.27 -14.40
N ALA A 49 0.05 1.06 -13.84
CA ALA A 49 -0.23 -0.14 -14.60
C ALA A 49 -1.56 -0.04 -15.35
N ALA A 50 -2.63 0.43 -14.68
CA ALA A 50 -3.93 0.66 -15.30
C ALA A 50 -3.85 1.69 -16.45
N GLN A 51 -3.11 2.79 -16.25
CA GLN A 51 -2.92 3.84 -17.25
C GLN A 51 -2.22 3.36 -18.53
N VAL A 52 -1.32 2.37 -18.42
CA VAL A 52 -0.65 1.76 -19.58
C VAL A 52 -1.38 0.54 -20.14
N GLY A 53 -2.63 0.34 -19.73
CA GLY A 53 -3.51 -0.71 -20.26
C GLY A 53 -3.26 -2.11 -19.67
N ALA A 54 -2.56 -2.23 -18.55
CA ALA A 54 -2.47 -3.50 -17.86
C ALA A 54 -3.84 -3.89 -17.28
N HIS A 55 -4.16 -5.19 -17.33
CA HIS A 55 -5.33 -5.72 -16.63
C HIS A 55 -5.07 -5.72 -15.13
N ILE A 56 -6.01 -5.18 -14.36
CA ILE A 56 -5.97 -5.13 -12.90
C ILE A 56 -7.12 -5.99 -12.38
N GLU A 57 -6.85 -6.86 -11.41
CA GLU A 57 -7.81 -7.80 -10.85
C GLU A 57 -7.83 -7.76 -9.32
N GLY A 58 -8.95 -8.18 -8.74
CA GLY A 58 -9.09 -8.42 -7.30
C GLY A 58 -9.04 -7.19 -6.39
N MET A 59 -9.27 -5.99 -6.94
CA MET A 59 -9.24 -4.74 -6.17
C MET A 59 -10.36 -4.64 -5.12
N GLU A 60 -11.41 -5.44 -5.24
CA GLU A 60 -12.48 -5.58 -4.26
C GLU A 60 -12.08 -6.40 -3.02
N PHE A 61 -11.02 -7.22 -3.10
CA PHE A 61 -10.58 -8.10 -2.03
C PHE A 61 -9.61 -7.41 -1.07
N MET A 62 -10.11 -6.41 -0.34
CA MET A 62 -9.32 -5.67 0.65
C MET A 62 -9.37 -6.33 2.04
N GLN A 63 -8.21 -6.71 2.56
CA GLN A 63 -8.10 -7.25 3.92
C GLN A 63 -8.06 -6.12 4.95
N PHE A 64 -9.00 -6.14 5.89
CA PHE A 64 -8.99 -5.29 7.08
C PHE A 64 -8.51 -6.11 8.27
N HIS A 65 -7.45 -5.63 8.93
CA HIS A 65 -6.97 -6.31 10.12
C HIS A 65 -7.97 -6.12 11.28
N PRO A 66 -8.43 -7.19 11.95
CA PRO A 66 -9.49 -7.09 12.97
C PRO A 66 -9.02 -6.37 14.25
N THR A 67 -7.72 -6.33 14.49
CA THR A 67 -7.13 -5.75 15.70
C THR A 67 -6.13 -4.65 15.36
N THR A 68 -6.63 -3.44 15.19
CA THR A 68 -5.80 -2.22 15.13
C THR A 68 -6.04 -1.39 16.38
N LEU A 69 -5.00 -0.74 16.89
CA LEU A 69 -5.13 0.16 18.03
C LEU A 69 -6.02 1.36 17.67
N TYR A 70 -7.09 1.54 18.43
CA TYR A 70 -7.88 2.77 18.41
C TYR A 70 -7.35 3.72 19.48
N HIS A 71 -6.83 4.87 19.05
CA HIS A 71 -6.33 5.89 19.95
C HIS A 71 -6.47 7.29 19.32
N PRO A 72 -6.94 8.32 20.05
CA PRO A 72 -7.21 9.64 19.46
C PRO A 72 -6.00 10.33 18.82
N GLN A 73 -4.79 10.05 19.35
CA GLN A 73 -3.56 10.74 18.95
C GLN A 73 -2.58 9.83 18.21
N MET A 74 -2.86 8.52 18.11
CA MET A 74 -1.95 7.58 17.44
C MET A 74 -2.61 7.03 16.18
N ARG A 75 -1.79 6.83 15.15
CA ARG A 75 -2.23 6.15 13.95
C ARG A 75 -2.60 4.69 14.28
N SER A 76 -3.50 4.11 13.49
CA SER A 76 -3.91 2.70 13.55
C SER A 76 -2.69 1.77 13.53
N PHE A 77 -2.17 1.45 14.71
CA PHE A 77 -1.06 0.53 14.90
C PHE A 77 -1.58 -0.90 14.87
N LEU A 78 -0.81 -1.81 14.27
CA LEU A 78 -1.19 -3.22 14.17
C LEU A 78 -1.00 -3.92 15.52
N ILE A 79 -2.07 -4.44 16.12
CA ILE A 79 -1.97 -5.42 17.20
C ILE A 79 -1.95 -6.79 16.54
N THR A 80 -0.78 -7.44 16.56
CA THR A 80 -0.53 -8.71 15.88
C THR A 80 -1.53 -9.81 16.26
N GLU A 81 -1.88 -10.64 15.27
CA GLU A 81 -2.68 -11.85 15.50
C GLU A 81 -2.02 -12.81 16.49
N ALA A 82 -0.69 -12.73 16.65
CA ALA A 82 0.04 -13.53 17.63
C ALA A 82 -0.46 -13.30 19.07
N VAL A 83 -1.04 -12.13 19.39
CA VAL A 83 -1.68 -11.88 20.69
C VAL A 83 -2.87 -12.83 20.90
N ARG A 84 -3.70 -13.05 19.86
CA ARG A 84 -4.81 -14.01 19.93
C ARG A 84 -4.29 -15.45 19.97
N GLY A 85 -3.24 -15.76 19.20
CA GLY A 85 -2.56 -17.06 19.27
C GLY A 85 -1.97 -17.38 20.65
N ALA A 86 -1.59 -16.34 21.42
CA ALA A 86 -1.10 -16.45 22.79
C ALA A 86 -2.20 -16.37 23.87
N GLY A 87 -3.48 -16.48 23.49
CA GLY A 87 -4.62 -16.51 24.43
C GLY A 87 -5.36 -15.19 24.64
N GLY A 88 -4.99 -14.13 23.91
CA GLY A 88 -5.75 -12.88 23.91
C GLY A 88 -7.17 -13.07 23.35
N THR A 89 -8.17 -12.47 24.01
CA THR A 89 -9.59 -12.58 23.62
C THR A 89 -10.16 -11.23 23.20
N LEU A 90 -11.05 -11.22 22.19
CA LEU A 90 -11.90 -10.07 21.88
C LEU A 90 -13.09 -10.03 22.84
N ARG A 91 -13.53 -8.83 23.24
CA ARG A 91 -14.65 -8.58 24.17
C ARG A 91 -15.52 -7.45 23.61
N ASN A 92 -16.82 -7.46 23.94
CA ASN A 92 -17.79 -6.43 23.58
C ASN A 92 -18.14 -5.53 24.76
#